data_AF-A0A3A8F819-F1
#
_entry.id   AF-A0A3A8F819-F1
#
_cell.length_a   1.000
_cell.length_b   1.000
_cell.length_c   1.000
_cell.angle_alpha   90.00
_cell.angle_beta   90.00
_cell.angle_gamma   90.00
#
_symmetry.space_group_name_H-M   'P 1'
#
loop_
_entity.id
_entity.type
_entity.pdbx_description
1 polymer ?
#
loop_
_entity_poly.entity_id
_entity_poly.type
_entity_poly.pdbx_seq_one_letter_code
_entity_poly.pdbx_strand_id
1 'polypeptide(L)'
;MTIKPLAYALLATSVLTACSMTPVQQKPVANEPIVYTEPDLSPPFYALNPFNYDQPPVFELELKKASAQPVNKLEVTDPANPSKKLILDSNKLIIPTIDNNQRAMKYAVLAGENEIDITAIDDFLQMVEGKARHYPPQFTDRQERKGFESKLREVSTQLDQLAAHPNASFDILIRAFKASVLGRNLDLGSSYTTKSLGYAQRILKINKEDPEANLWFGFSLSEGGGQKEAQPYLDKAIKLNVQEAYLSSANNYISMEQKKNAIQTLKNYKVKYPSEAEVADRLIQEIEKQGRYNVWQIMKNPAQAQ
;
A
#
# COMPACT_ATOMS: atom_id res chain seq x y z
N MET A 1 -40.63 -4.14 -61.23
CA MET A 1 -42.09 -4.29 -61.10
C MET A 1 -42.39 -5.58 -60.38
N THR A 2 -43.29 -5.46 -59.41
CA THR A 2 -43.92 -6.48 -58.58
C THR A 2 -44.36 -7.74 -59.33
N ILE A 3 -44.29 -8.89 -58.67
CA ILE A 3 -45.43 -9.72 -58.24
C ILE A 3 -44.88 -11.11 -57.87
N LYS A 4 -45.05 -11.51 -56.61
CA LYS A 4 -45.05 -12.92 -56.20
C LYS A 4 -46.41 -13.53 -56.55
N PRO A 5 -46.47 -14.86 -56.72
CA PRO A 5 -47.44 -15.58 -55.89
C PRO A 5 -46.90 -16.86 -55.24
N LEU A 6 -47.53 -17.15 -54.10
CA LEU A 6 -47.73 -18.46 -53.44
C LEU A 6 -48.02 -19.59 -54.44
N ALA A 7 -47.85 -20.88 -54.18
CA ALA A 7 -47.44 -21.72 -53.04
C ALA A 7 -47.28 -23.14 -53.62
N TYR A 8 -46.56 -24.06 -52.97
CA TYR A 8 -46.99 -25.46 -52.79
C TYR A 8 -46.02 -26.16 -51.83
N ALA A 9 -46.61 -26.74 -50.79
CA ALA A 9 -45.94 -27.48 -49.74
C ALA A 9 -45.56 -28.88 -50.20
N LEU A 10 -44.36 -29.34 -49.82
CA LEU A 10 -44.08 -30.77 -49.66
C LEU A 10 -43.39 -31.00 -48.33
N LEU A 11 -44.08 -31.79 -47.51
CA LEU A 11 -43.67 -32.31 -46.22
C LEU A 11 -42.51 -33.29 -46.39
N ALA A 12 -41.41 -33.06 -45.70
CA ALA A 12 -40.44 -34.09 -45.36
C ALA A 12 -40.10 -33.96 -43.87
N THR A 13 -40.80 -34.76 -43.08
CA THR A 13 -40.54 -35.00 -41.66
C THR A 13 -39.17 -35.62 -41.49
N SER A 14 -38.22 -34.87 -40.91
CA SER A 14 -37.02 -35.44 -40.28
C SER A 14 -37.16 -35.30 -38.78
N VAL A 15 -37.11 -36.45 -38.09
CA VAL A 15 -37.17 -36.57 -36.64
C VAL A 15 -35.84 -36.06 -36.09
N LEU A 16 -35.82 -34.84 -35.58
CA LEU A 16 -34.78 -34.38 -34.65
C LEU A 16 -35.32 -34.54 -33.23
N THR A 17 -34.77 -35.50 -32.51
CA THR A 17 -34.88 -35.63 -31.06
C THR A 17 -34.33 -34.37 -30.40
N ALA A 18 -35.23 -33.44 -30.06
CA ALA A 18 -34.95 -32.35 -29.17
C ALA A 18 -34.75 -32.90 -27.76
N CYS A 19 -33.55 -32.75 -27.20
CA CYS A 19 -33.39 -32.73 -25.75
C CYS A 19 -34.19 -31.53 -25.25
N SER A 20 -35.32 -31.80 -24.59
CA SER A 20 -36.11 -30.81 -23.89
C SER A 20 -35.27 -30.23 -22.74
N MET A 21 -34.64 -29.08 -22.97
CA MET A 21 -34.39 -28.17 -21.87
C MET A 21 -35.75 -27.61 -21.47
N THR A 22 -36.30 -28.14 -20.39
CA THR A 22 -37.38 -27.51 -19.65
C THR A 22 -36.99 -26.05 -19.44
N PRO A 23 -37.87 -25.08 -19.77
CA PRO A 23 -37.63 -23.70 -19.38
C PRO A 23 -37.61 -23.69 -17.85
N VAL A 24 -36.42 -23.46 -17.28
CA VAL A 24 -36.32 -23.13 -15.87
C VAL A 24 -37.15 -21.86 -15.72
N GLN A 25 -38.31 -21.98 -15.08
CA GLN A 25 -39.02 -20.84 -14.54
C GLN A 25 -38.02 -20.10 -13.65
N GLN A 26 -37.43 -19.03 -14.18
CA GLN A 26 -36.81 -18.02 -13.34
C GLN A 26 -37.92 -17.53 -12.44
N LYS A 27 -37.90 -17.98 -11.18
CA LYS A 27 -38.61 -17.29 -10.12
C LYS A 27 -38.20 -15.82 -10.23
N PRO A 28 -39.13 -14.86 -10.24
CA PRO A 28 -38.75 -13.47 -10.16
C PRO A 28 -37.90 -13.34 -8.90
N VAL A 29 -36.61 -13.03 -9.10
CA VAL A 29 -35.74 -12.65 -8.00
C VAL A 29 -36.45 -11.46 -7.39
N ALA A 30 -37.02 -11.69 -6.20
CA ALA A 30 -37.61 -10.65 -5.40
C ALA A 30 -36.60 -9.50 -5.30
N ASN A 31 -37.08 -8.28 -5.10
CA ASN A 31 -36.28 -7.10 -4.82
C ASN A 31 -35.45 -7.29 -3.51
N GLU A 32 -34.51 -8.22 -3.51
CA GLU A 32 -33.48 -8.32 -2.52
C GLU A 32 -32.52 -7.18 -2.84
N PRO A 33 -32.34 -6.23 -1.91
CA PRO A 33 -31.38 -5.16 -2.11
C PRO A 33 -30.02 -5.82 -2.39
N ILE A 34 -29.32 -5.33 -3.42
CA ILE A 34 -27.92 -5.70 -3.63
C ILE A 34 -27.18 -5.23 -2.38
N VAL A 35 -26.94 -6.15 -1.44
CA VAL A 35 -26.15 -5.88 -0.25
C VAL A 35 -24.71 -5.85 -0.72
N TYR A 36 -24.17 -4.64 -0.89
CA TYR A 36 -22.74 -4.45 -1.11
C TYR A 36 -22.02 -4.83 0.18
N THR A 37 -21.48 -6.04 0.24
CA THR A 37 -20.49 -6.42 1.25
C THR A 37 -19.12 -6.01 0.74
N GLU A 38 -18.36 -5.25 1.53
CA GLU A 38 -16.96 -5.00 1.21
C GLU A 38 -16.25 -6.35 1.06
N PRO A 39 -15.50 -6.56 -0.04
CA PRO A 39 -14.76 -7.80 -0.22
C PRO A 39 -13.70 -7.93 0.87
N ASP A 40 -13.51 -9.15 1.37
CA ASP A 40 -12.44 -9.44 2.34
C ASP A 40 -11.08 -9.01 1.77
N LEU A 41 -10.28 -8.34 2.60
CA LEU A 41 -8.94 -7.90 2.23
C LEU A 41 -8.02 -9.11 2.12
N SER A 42 -7.27 -9.20 1.01
CA SER A 42 -6.27 -10.25 0.87
C SER A 42 -5.06 -9.96 1.79
N PRO A 43 -4.26 -10.97 2.21
CA PRO A 43 -3.10 -10.74 3.08
C PRO A 43 -2.07 -9.76 2.47
N PRO A 44 -1.32 -8.99 3.29
CA PRO A 44 -0.26 -8.14 2.78
C PRO A 44 0.80 -8.98 2.06
N PHE A 45 1.32 -8.46 0.95
CA PHE A 45 2.43 -9.06 0.22
C PHE A 45 3.78 -8.74 0.86
N TYR A 46 3.95 -7.50 1.34
CA TYR A 46 5.17 -7.06 2.02
C TYR A 46 5.05 -7.20 3.53
N ALA A 47 6.18 -7.47 4.19
CA ALA A 47 6.26 -7.34 5.64
C ALA A 47 5.97 -5.88 6.04
N LEU A 48 5.04 -5.71 6.98
CA LEU A 48 4.49 -4.39 7.30
C LEU A 48 5.40 -3.55 8.21
N ASN A 49 6.43 -4.15 8.82
CA ASN A 49 7.44 -3.43 9.61
C ASN A 49 8.80 -3.42 8.89
N PRO A 50 9.19 -2.33 8.21
CA PRO A 50 10.44 -2.30 7.45
C PRO A 50 11.72 -2.29 8.31
N PHE A 51 11.59 -2.06 9.62
CA PHE A 51 12.72 -2.03 10.56
C PHE A 51 13.04 -3.41 11.12
N ASN A 52 12.01 -4.24 11.34
CA ASN A 52 12.15 -5.60 11.84
C ASN A 52 10.97 -6.46 11.38
N TYR A 53 11.21 -7.43 10.50
CA TYR A 53 10.17 -8.31 9.95
C TYR A 53 9.58 -9.28 10.98
N ASP A 54 10.26 -9.50 12.10
CA ASP A 54 9.76 -10.32 13.22
C ASP A 54 8.88 -9.52 14.20
N GLN A 55 8.61 -8.25 13.92
CA GLN A 55 7.79 -7.37 14.77
C GLN A 55 6.47 -7.00 14.10
N PRO A 56 5.41 -6.74 14.90
CA PRO A 56 4.20 -6.12 14.39
C PRO A 56 4.51 -4.80 13.66
N PRO A 57 3.63 -4.36 12.76
CA PRO A 57 3.74 -3.05 12.14
C PRO A 57 3.90 -1.93 13.17
N VAL A 58 4.64 -0.88 12.82
CA VAL A 58 4.85 0.28 13.72
C VAL A 58 3.52 0.86 14.21
N PHE A 59 2.53 1.02 13.33
CA PHE A 59 1.21 1.50 13.70
C PHE A 59 0.49 0.61 14.73
N GLU A 60 0.56 -0.72 14.61
CA GLU A 60 -0.02 -1.61 15.63
C GLU A 60 0.70 -1.49 16.98
N LEU A 61 2.02 -1.29 16.97
CA LEU A 61 2.78 -1.03 18.19
C LEU A 61 2.32 0.28 18.85
N GLU A 62 2.05 1.31 18.06
CA GLU A 62 1.51 2.58 18.56
C GLU A 62 0.07 2.45 19.09
N LEU A 63 -0.79 1.65 18.45
CA LEU A 63 -2.12 1.33 18.98
C LEU A 63 -2.05 0.61 20.33
N LYS A 64 -1.12 -0.34 20.48
CA LYS A 64 -0.88 -1.02 21.76
C LYS A 64 -0.40 -0.07 22.84
N LYS A 65 0.47 0.89 22.50
CA LYS A 65 0.89 1.94 23.44
C LYS A 65 -0.28 2.85 23.81
N ALA A 66 -1.10 3.26 22.85
CA ALA A 66 -2.27 4.12 23.07
C ALA A 66 -3.29 3.47 24.00
N SER A 67 -3.58 2.17 23.81
CA SER A 67 -4.53 1.42 24.64
C SER A 67 -4.02 1.13 26.05
N ALA A 68 -2.70 1.09 26.25
CA ALA A 68 -2.08 0.94 27.56
C ALA A 68 -2.06 2.25 28.38
N GLN A 69 -2.25 3.41 27.75
CA GLN A 69 -2.28 4.70 28.45
C GLN A 69 -3.62 4.92 29.18
N PRO A 70 -3.63 5.64 30.32
CA PRO A 70 -4.86 6.11 30.93
C PRO A 70 -5.72 6.91 29.94
N VAL A 71 -7.04 6.70 29.99
CA VAL A 71 -7.98 7.42 29.13
C VAL A 71 -8.81 8.39 29.96
N ASN A 72 -8.69 9.68 29.65
CA ASN A 72 -9.59 10.71 30.17
C ASN A 72 -10.85 10.73 29.29
N LYS A 73 -11.92 10.07 29.75
CA LYS A 73 -13.19 10.03 29.02
C LYS A 73 -13.73 11.44 28.81
N LEU A 74 -14.20 11.70 27.59
CA LEU A 74 -14.78 13.00 27.23
C LEU A 74 -16.18 12.80 26.66
N GLU A 75 -17.16 13.52 27.21
CA GLU A 75 -18.50 13.57 26.65
C GLU A 75 -18.60 14.74 25.66
N VAL A 76 -18.93 14.43 24.41
CA VAL A 76 -19.10 15.42 23.34
C VAL A 76 -20.49 15.32 22.74
N THR A 77 -20.96 16.39 22.11
CA THR A 77 -22.20 16.34 21.31
C THR A 77 -21.93 15.62 19.98
N ASP A 78 -22.82 14.72 19.58
CA ASP A 78 -22.73 14.03 18.29
C ASP A 78 -22.83 15.04 17.13
N PRO A 79 -21.80 15.17 16.27
CA PRO A 79 -21.83 16.09 15.14
C PRO A 79 -22.96 15.79 14.14
N ALA A 80 -23.37 14.52 14.01
CA ALA A 80 -24.45 14.11 13.12
C ALA A 80 -25.83 14.27 13.79
N ASN A 81 -25.88 14.38 15.12
CA ASN A 81 -27.12 14.55 15.86
C ASN A 81 -26.91 15.41 17.13
N PRO A 82 -27.16 16.73 17.07
CA PRO A 82 -26.94 17.63 18.20
C PRO A 82 -27.71 17.31 19.49
N SER A 83 -28.72 16.44 19.43
CA SER A 83 -29.49 15.98 20.60
C SER A 83 -28.87 14.77 21.32
N LYS A 84 -27.83 14.16 20.74
CA LYS A 84 -27.13 13.00 21.30
C LYS A 84 -25.76 13.37 21.85
N LYS A 85 -25.34 12.64 22.88
CA LYS A 85 -24.01 12.70 23.47
C LYS A 85 -23.23 11.45 23.09
N LEU A 86 -21.96 11.62 22.79
CA LEU A 86 -20.99 10.55 22.54
C LEU A 86 -19.95 10.59 23.65
N ILE A 87 -19.58 9.42 24.15
CA ILE A 87 -18.47 9.28 25.08
C ILE A 87 -17.26 8.83 24.28
N LEU A 88 -16.23 9.66 24.26
CA LEU A 88 -14.93 9.32 23.71
C LEU A 88 -14.10 8.69 24.82
N ASP A 89 -13.82 7.40 24.71
CA ASP A 89 -13.18 6.57 25.73
C ASP A 89 -12.04 5.70 25.20
N SER A 90 -11.56 6.00 23.99
CA SER A 90 -10.37 5.36 23.42
C SER A 90 -9.35 6.40 23.00
N ASN A 91 -8.09 6.20 23.39
CA ASN A 91 -7.00 7.03 22.92
C ASN A 91 -6.78 6.80 21.41
N LYS A 92 -6.59 7.92 20.71
CA LYS A 92 -6.24 8.00 19.31
C LYS A 92 -4.78 8.41 19.17
N LEU A 93 -4.23 8.20 17.98
CA LEU A 93 -2.88 8.60 17.62
C LEU A 93 -2.91 10.04 17.11
N ILE A 94 -2.43 10.97 17.92
CA ILE A 94 -2.48 12.41 17.62
C ILE A 94 -1.09 12.94 17.30
N ILE A 95 -0.97 13.72 16.22
CA ILE A 95 0.27 14.38 15.81
C ILE A 95 0.04 15.89 15.59
N PRO A 96 1.08 16.73 15.75
CA PRO A 96 1.02 18.12 15.32
C PRO A 96 0.95 18.24 13.79
N THR A 97 0.21 19.20 13.28
CA THR A 97 0.08 19.45 11.84
C THR A 97 1.09 20.45 11.30
N ILE A 98 1.59 21.37 12.15
CA ILE A 98 2.54 22.44 11.81
C ILE A 98 3.61 22.60 12.90
N ASP A 99 4.67 23.35 12.60
CA ASP A 99 5.70 23.85 13.53
C ASP A 99 6.43 22.77 14.36
N ASN A 100 6.44 21.53 13.88
CA ASN A 100 7.15 20.43 14.53
C ASN A 100 8.06 19.70 13.53
N ASN A 101 9.37 19.76 13.76
CA ASN A 101 10.39 19.27 12.85
C ASN A 101 10.96 17.89 13.24
N GLN A 102 10.35 17.23 14.23
CA GLN A 102 10.73 15.92 14.74
C GLN A 102 9.54 14.95 14.64
N ARG A 103 9.81 13.66 14.83
CA ARG A 103 8.74 12.66 15.05
C ARG A 103 8.03 12.99 16.36
N ALA A 104 6.73 13.22 16.34
CA ALA A 104 5.94 13.50 17.55
C ALA A 104 4.59 12.79 17.47
N MET A 105 4.27 12.04 18.53
CA MET A 105 2.99 11.38 18.68
C MET A 105 2.57 11.44 20.15
N LYS A 106 1.29 11.75 20.37
CA LYS A 106 0.65 11.64 21.69
C LYS A 106 -0.62 10.81 21.58
N TYR A 107 -1.07 10.30 22.71
CA TYR A 107 -2.28 9.49 22.80
C TYR A 107 -3.36 10.27 23.54
N ALA A 108 -4.47 10.57 22.86
CA ALA A 108 -5.58 11.32 23.43
C ALA A 108 -6.89 10.97 22.74
N VAL A 109 -8.02 11.16 23.43
CA VAL A 109 -9.35 10.87 22.89
C VAL A 109 -9.80 11.84 21.78
N LEU A 110 -9.15 13.00 21.67
CA LEU A 110 -9.46 14.05 20.70
C LEU A 110 -8.20 14.85 20.36
N ALA A 111 -8.08 15.27 19.10
CA ALA A 111 -7.04 16.19 18.66
C ALA A 111 -7.33 17.63 19.14
N GLY A 112 -6.28 18.38 19.49
CA GLY A 112 -6.37 19.79 19.82
C GLY A 112 -6.24 20.71 18.60
N GLU A 113 -6.04 22.00 18.86
CA GLU A 113 -5.69 22.97 17.83
C GLU A 113 -4.33 22.62 17.20
N ASN A 114 -4.22 22.75 15.87
CA ASN A 114 -3.01 22.39 15.11
C ASN A 114 -2.56 20.92 15.30
N GLU A 115 -3.50 20.04 15.59
CA GLU A 115 -3.28 18.61 15.72
C GLU A 115 -4.31 17.84 14.90
N ILE A 116 -3.99 16.58 14.62
CA ILE A 116 -4.88 15.69 13.87
C ILE A 116 -4.81 14.27 14.44
N ASP A 117 -5.96 13.60 14.47
CA ASP A 117 -6.05 12.16 14.64
C ASP A 117 -5.67 11.46 13.33
N ILE A 118 -4.54 10.75 13.33
CA ILE A 118 -4.06 10.00 12.17
C ILE A 118 -4.43 8.52 12.23
N THR A 119 -5.20 8.06 13.21
CA THR A 119 -5.45 6.63 13.43
C THR A 119 -5.99 5.95 12.18
N ALA A 120 -7.02 6.52 11.56
CA ALA A 120 -7.60 5.96 10.33
C ALA A 120 -6.71 6.17 9.09
N ILE A 121 -5.89 7.23 9.07
CA ILE A 121 -4.93 7.48 7.99
C ILE A 121 -3.84 6.41 8.02
N ASP A 122 -3.24 6.15 9.17
CA ASP A 122 -2.14 5.20 9.32
C ASP A 122 -2.61 3.75 9.18
N ASP A 123 -3.82 3.43 9.64
CA ASP A 123 -4.46 2.13 9.38
C ASP A 123 -4.55 1.87 7.87
N PHE A 124 -5.13 2.83 7.13
CA PHE A 124 -5.24 2.74 5.69
C PHE A 124 -3.87 2.70 4.98
N LEU A 125 -2.94 3.59 5.34
CA LEU A 125 -1.61 3.65 4.74
C LEU A 125 -0.88 2.32 4.92
N GLN A 126 -0.94 1.71 6.10
CA GLN A 126 -0.36 0.39 6.34
C GLN A 126 -0.96 -0.68 5.43
N MET A 127 -2.29 -0.72 5.30
CA MET A 127 -2.94 -1.71 4.44
C MET A 127 -2.45 -1.58 3.00
N VAL A 128 -2.40 -0.35 2.45
CA VAL A 128 -1.96 -0.14 1.06
C VAL A 128 -0.46 -0.37 0.89
N GLU A 129 0.36 -0.06 1.91
CA GLU A 129 1.77 -0.42 1.92
C GLU A 129 1.97 -1.92 1.74
N GLY A 130 1.17 -2.74 2.41
CA GLY A 130 1.19 -4.20 2.25
C GLY A 130 0.99 -4.66 0.80
N LYS A 131 0.41 -3.84 -0.06
CA LYS A 131 0.11 -4.17 -1.46
C LYS A 131 1.00 -3.44 -2.47
N ALA A 132 1.37 -2.20 -2.19
CA ALA A 132 1.89 -1.27 -3.18
C ALA A 132 3.14 -0.51 -2.74
N ARG A 133 3.78 -0.89 -1.61
CA ARG A 133 5.02 -0.24 -1.15
C ARG A 133 6.11 -0.25 -2.23
N HIS A 134 6.32 -1.39 -2.88
CA HIS A 134 7.25 -1.53 -3.98
C HIS A 134 6.54 -1.78 -5.32
N TYR A 135 7.19 -1.42 -6.42
CA TYR A 135 6.73 -1.77 -7.75
C TYR A 135 7.25 -3.15 -8.21
N PRO A 136 6.42 -4.00 -8.85
CA PRO A 136 4.99 -3.78 -9.15
C PRO A 136 4.07 -4.09 -7.96
N PRO A 137 2.95 -3.34 -7.79
CA PRO A 137 1.96 -3.63 -6.76
C PRO A 137 1.34 -5.03 -6.91
N GLN A 138 0.95 -5.61 -5.78
CA GLN A 138 0.42 -6.96 -5.67
C GLN A 138 -1.03 -6.94 -5.18
N PHE A 139 -1.95 -7.22 -6.10
CA PHE A 139 -3.37 -7.40 -5.80
C PHE A 139 -3.86 -8.68 -6.47
N THR A 140 -4.56 -9.51 -5.71
CA THR A 140 -5.20 -10.72 -6.24
C THR A 140 -6.60 -10.44 -6.75
N ASP A 141 -7.26 -9.40 -6.23
CA ASP A 141 -8.59 -8.98 -6.65
C ASP A 141 -8.60 -7.56 -7.24
N ARG A 142 -9.36 -7.38 -8.33
CA ARG A 142 -9.45 -6.09 -9.02
C ARG A 142 -10.33 -5.09 -8.29
N GLN A 143 -11.34 -5.56 -7.57
CA GLN A 143 -12.25 -4.69 -6.83
C GLN A 143 -11.59 -4.17 -5.56
N GLU A 144 -10.83 -5.00 -4.86
CA GLU A 144 -9.92 -4.61 -3.78
C GLU A 144 -8.98 -3.51 -4.26
N ARG A 145 -8.27 -3.73 -5.38
CA ARG A 145 -7.39 -2.69 -5.96
C ARG A 145 -8.14 -1.37 -6.17
N LYS A 146 -9.31 -1.38 -6.81
CA LYS A 146 -10.10 -0.16 -7.04
C LYS A 146 -10.50 0.55 -5.74
N GLY A 147 -10.85 -0.21 -4.71
CA GLY A 147 -11.16 0.33 -3.38
C GLY A 147 -9.97 1.07 -2.78
N PHE A 148 -8.78 0.45 -2.82
CA PHE A 148 -7.54 1.06 -2.34
C PHE A 148 -7.16 2.31 -3.14
N GLU A 149 -7.29 2.26 -4.48
CA GLU A 149 -7.04 3.42 -5.32
C GLU A 149 -8.00 4.57 -5.00
N SER A 150 -9.28 4.28 -4.75
CA SER A 150 -10.26 5.32 -4.40
C SER A 150 -9.96 5.94 -3.03
N LYS A 151 -9.71 5.11 -2.01
CA LYS A 151 -9.43 5.59 -0.66
C LYS A 151 -8.08 6.31 -0.57
N LEU A 152 -7.07 5.88 -1.33
CA LEU A 152 -5.79 6.56 -1.38
C LEU A 152 -5.90 7.96 -1.99
N ARG A 153 -6.77 8.18 -2.98
CA ARG A 153 -7.03 9.54 -3.50
C ARG A 153 -7.61 10.46 -2.42
N GLU A 154 -8.53 9.95 -1.61
CA GLU A 154 -9.14 10.71 -0.50
C GLU A 154 -8.09 11.05 0.56
N VAL A 155 -7.37 10.04 1.06
CA VAL A 155 -6.33 10.20 2.09
C VAL A 155 -5.20 11.10 1.58
N SER A 156 -4.76 10.93 0.33
CA SER A 156 -3.76 11.81 -0.27
C SER A 156 -4.26 13.25 -0.37
N THR A 157 -5.53 13.49 -0.71
CA THR A 157 -6.07 14.85 -0.79
C THR A 157 -6.06 15.52 0.58
N GLN A 158 -6.43 14.80 1.64
CA GLN A 158 -6.38 15.31 3.00
C GLN A 158 -4.93 15.64 3.42
N LEU A 159 -3.99 14.72 3.17
CA LEU A 159 -2.58 14.91 3.49
C LEU A 159 -1.96 16.05 2.67
N ASP A 160 -2.34 16.22 1.41
CA ASP A 160 -1.85 17.30 0.56
C ASP A 160 -2.26 18.68 1.10
N GLN A 161 -3.49 18.81 1.62
CA GLN A 161 -3.95 20.07 2.24
C GLN A 161 -3.11 20.42 3.48
N LEU A 162 -2.86 19.44 4.34
CA LEU A 162 -2.02 19.63 5.54
C LEU A 162 -0.57 19.92 5.15
N ALA A 163 -0.04 19.19 4.16
CA ALA A 163 1.32 19.36 3.68
C ALA A 163 1.51 20.67 2.89
N ALA A 164 0.44 21.30 2.38
CA ALA A 164 0.56 22.57 1.65
C ALA A 164 1.05 23.74 2.54
N HIS A 165 0.88 23.64 3.87
CA HIS A 165 1.39 24.63 4.80
C HIS A 165 2.93 24.73 4.70
N PRO A 166 3.53 25.93 4.59
CA PRO A 166 4.99 26.09 4.50
C PRO A 166 5.74 25.48 5.69
N ASN A 167 5.14 25.58 6.87
CA ASN A 167 5.60 25.06 8.15
C ASN A 167 4.93 23.73 8.54
N ALA A 168 4.38 22.97 7.59
CA ALA A 168 3.83 21.64 7.86
C ALA A 168 4.82 20.76 8.65
N SER A 169 4.30 20.01 9.61
CA SER A 169 5.12 19.18 10.48
C SER A 169 5.82 18.05 9.72
N PHE A 170 6.91 17.56 10.29
CA PHE A 170 7.68 16.45 9.74
C PHE A 170 6.81 15.20 9.51
N ASP A 171 5.96 14.86 10.47
CA ASP A 171 5.08 13.68 10.40
C ASP A 171 4.00 13.78 9.33
N ILE A 172 3.46 14.97 9.08
CA ILE A 172 2.55 15.22 7.95
C ILE A 172 3.27 15.04 6.63
N LEU A 173 4.47 15.62 6.49
CA LEU A 173 5.25 15.52 5.27
C LEU A 173 5.60 14.07 4.92
N ILE A 174 6.01 13.27 5.92
CA ILE A 174 6.31 11.85 5.71
C ILE A 174 5.07 11.09 5.22
N ARG A 175 3.91 11.30 5.83
CA ARG A 175 2.66 10.62 5.41
C ARG A 175 2.24 11.03 4.00
N ALA A 176 2.30 12.32 3.68
CA ALA A 176 2.01 12.83 2.34
C ALA A 176 3.00 12.27 1.29
N PHE A 177 4.27 12.16 1.66
CA PHE A 177 5.29 11.54 0.82
C PHE A 177 4.99 10.06 0.55
N LYS A 178 4.72 9.26 1.61
CA LYS A 178 4.37 7.84 1.50
C LYS A 178 3.13 7.64 0.62
N ALA A 179 2.05 8.37 0.91
CA ALA A 179 0.82 8.35 0.12
C ALA A 179 1.09 8.66 -1.36
N SER A 180 2.01 9.60 -1.63
CA SER A 180 2.39 9.96 -3.00
C SER A 180 3.17 8.86 -3.72
N VAL A 181 4.12 8.21 -3.04
CA VAL A 181 4.86 7.07 -3.59
C VAL A 181 3.92 5.90 -3.89
N LEU A 182 3.00 5.59 -2.98
CA LEU A 182 1.97 4.56 -3.16
C LEU A 182 1.06 4.89 -4.35
N GLY A 183 0.62 6.15 -4.47
CA GLY A 183 -0.22 6.60 -5.57
C GLY A 183 0.49 6.52 -6.92
N ARG A 184 1.80 6.82 -6.97
CA ARG A 184 2.63 6.60 -8.15
C ARG A 184 2.69 5.11 -8.50
N ASN A 185 2.99 4.24 -7.54
CA ASN A 185 3.13 2.81 -7.78
C ASN A 185 1.81 2.18 -8.26
N LEU A 186 0.67 2.72 -7.86
CA LEU A 186 -0.68 2.34 -8.30
C LEU A 186 -1.11 2.97 -9.64
N ASP A 187 -0.25 3.74 -10.30
CA ASP A 187 -0.53 4.43 -11.55
C ASP A 187 -1.68 5.46 -11.46
N LEU A 188 -1.84 6.14 -10.32
CA LEU A 188 -2.94 7.09 -10.08
C LEU A 188 -2.79 8.46 -10.78
N GLY A 189 -1.69 8.66 -11.51
CA GLY A 189 -1.41 9.86 -12.30
C GLY A 189 -0.02 10.44 -12.02
N SER A 190 0.52 11.17 -13.00
CA SER A 190 1.88 11.73 -12.93
C SER A 190 2.10 12.76 -11.83
N SER A 191 1.03 13.38 -11.32
CA SER A 191 1.09 14.35 -10.23
C SER A 191 1.67 13.75 -8.94
N TYR A 192 1.42 12.47 -8.69
CA TYR A 192 1.95 11.74 -7.52
C TYR A 192 3.48 11.66 -7.53
N THR A 193 4.10 11.52 -8.70
CA THR A 193 5.57 11.58 -8.85
C THR A 193 6.08 12.96 -8.43
N THR A 194 5.52 14.04 -8.98
CA THR A 194 5.96 15.42 -8.67
C THR A 194 5.75 15.77 -7.20
N LYS A 195 4.59 15.41 -6.62
CA LYS A 195 4.29 15.61 -5.19
C LYS A 195 5.28 14.87 -4.30
N SER A 196 5.54 13.59 -4.59
CA SER A 196 6.48 12.78 -3.80
C SER A 196 7.87 13.41 -3.73
N LEU A 197 8.39 13.92 -4.86
CA LEU A 197 9.68 14.60 -4.90
C LEU A 197 9.66 15.92 -4.11
N GLY A 198 8.59 16.70 -4.22
CA GLY A 198 8.43 17.94 -3.45
C GLY A 198 8.40 17.72 -1.94
N TYR A 199 7.68 16.69 -1.47
CA TYR A 199 7.65 16.32 -0.06
C TYR A 199 9.00 15.78 0.42
N ALA A 200 9.64 14.90 -0.34
CA ALA A 200 10.96 14.36 0.00
C ALA A 200 12.01 15.47 0.17
N GLN A 201 12.03 16.47 -0.73
CA GLN A 201 12.94 17.61 -0.61
C GLN A 201 12.72 18.41 0.68
N ARG A 202 11.47 18.55 1.13
CA ARG A 202 11.16 19.25 2.40
C ARG A 202 11.55 18.42 3.61
N ILE A 203 11.25 17.12 3.59
CA ILE A 203 11.67 16.15 4.61
C ILE A 203 13.19 16.20 4.80
N LEU A 204 13.96 16.12 3.72
CA LEU A 204 15.43 16.14 3.76
C LEU A 204 16.03 17.51 4.15
N LYS A 205 15.28 18.60 4.02
CA LYS A 205 15.69 19.90 4.59
C LYS A 205 15.53 19.91 6.12
N ILE A 206 14.51 19.21 6.63
CA ILE A 206 14.22 19.13 8.06
C ILE A 206 15.12 18.11 8.76
N ASN A 207 15.13 16.86 8.29
CA ASN A 207 15.88 15.78 8.90
C ASN A 207 16.45 14.84 7.83
N LYS A 208 17.78 14.85 7.68
CA LYS A 208 18.52 14.02 6.73
C LYS A 208 18.85 12.62 7.27
N GLU A 209 18.64 12.41 8.56
CA GLU A 209 19.02 11.21 9.30
C GLU A 209 17.79 10.41 9.77
N ASP A 210 16.58 10.74 9.32
CA ASP A 210 15.41 9.92 9.61
C ASP A 210 15.49 8.58 8.84
N PRO A 211 15.43 7.44 9.52
CA PRO A 211 15.67 6.14 8.90
C PRO A 211 14.57 5.75 7.92
N GLU A 212 13.29 5.99 8.24
CA GLU A 212 12.16 5.70 7.36
C GLU A 212 12.21 6.58 6.11
N ALA A 213 12.47 7.88 6.27
CA ALA A 213 12.59 8.82 5.17
C ALA A 213 13.67 8.39 4.17
N ASN A 214 14.83 7.95 4.68
CA ASN A 214 15.93 7.47 3.84
C ASN A 214 15.58 6.17 3.10
N LEU A 215 14.89 5.23 3.76
CA LEU A 215 14.38 4.04 3.09
C LEU A 215 13.43 4.43 1.94
N TRP A 216 12.38 5.17 2.26
CA TRP A 216 11.32 5.53 1.31
C TRP A 216 11.84 6.35 0.14
N PHE A 217 12.75 7.29 0.39
CA PHE A 217 13.35 8.06 -0.69
C PHE A 217 14.30 7.21 -1.54
N GLY A 218 15.10 6.37 -0.90
CA GLY A 218 16.02 5.46 -1.59
C GLY A 218 15.31 4.52 -2.55
N PHE A 219 14.32 3.74 -2.08
CA PHE A 219 13.64 2.81 -2.97
C PHE A 219 12.75 3.54 -3.99
N SER A 220 12.14 4.67 -3.62
CA SER A 220 11.32 5.45 -4.55
C SER A 220 12.14 5.98 -5.73
N LEU A 221 13.38 6.45 -5.49
CA LEU A 221 14.31 6.83 -6.54
C LEU A 221 14.74 5.63 -7.38
N SER A 222 15.14 4.54 -6.73
CA SER A 222 15.60 3.31 -7.38
C SER A 222 14.56 2.77 -8.37
N GLU A 223 13.32 2.61 -7.91
CA GLU A 223 12.20 2.10 -8.71
C GLU A 223 11.71 3.11 -9.75
N GLY A 224 11.99 4.41 -9.54
CA GLY A 224 11.72 5.47 -10.51
C GLY A 224 12.82 5.68 -11.56
N GLY A 225 13.88 4.86 -11.57
CA GLY A 225 14.98 4.97 -12.55
C GLY A 225 16.19 5.82 -12.11
N GLY A 226 16.19 6.34 -10.89
CA GLY A 226 17.28 7.11 -10.29
C GLY A 226 18.21 6.25 -9.44
N GLN A 227 18.72 5.14 -10.00
CA GLN A 227 19.41 4.13 -9.17
C GLN A 227 20.73 4.64 -8.56
N LYS A 228 21.46 5.53 -9.25
CA LYS A 228 22.69 6.12 -8.71
C LYS A 228 22.40 7.07 -7.55
N GLU A 229 21.34 7.86 -7.70
CA GLU A 229 20.85 8.83 -6.72
C GLU A 229 20.25 8.14 -5.50
N ALA A 230 19.71 6.93 -5.66
CA ALA A 230 19.12 6.13 -4.58
C ALA A 230 20.17 5.62 -3.58
N GLN A 231 21.38 5.25 -4.05
CA GLN A 231 22.38 4.54 -3.24
C GLN A 231 22.71 5.23 -1.91
N PRO A 232 23.00 6.55 -1.85
CA PRO A 232 23.35 7.20 -0.59
C PRO A 232 22.25 7.12 0.47
N TYR A 233 20.98 7.12 0.06
CA TYR A 233 19.84 7.05 0.97
C TYR A 233 19.63 5.61 1.47
N LEU A 234 19.75 4.62 0.58
CA LEU A 234 19.67 3.20 0.96
C LEU A 234 20.82 2.81 1.87
N ASP A 235 22.05 3.24 1.58
CA ASP A 235 23.22 3.01 2.44
C ASP A 235 23.04 3.66 3.81
N LYS A 236 22.43 4.84 3.87
CA LYS A 236 22.13 5.50 5.13
C LYS A 236 21.05 4.75 5.92
N ALA A 237 19.96 4.33 5.27
CA ALA A 237 18.93 3.53 5.91
C ALA A 237 19.49 2.21 6.49
N ILE A 238 20.39 1.54 5.76
CA ILE A 238 21.11 0.36 6.26
C ILE A 238 21.93 0.69 7.52
N LYS A 239 22.71 1.79 7.50
CA LYS A 239 23.50 2.24 8.66
C LYS A 239 22.63 2.59 9.87
N LEU A 240 21.42 3.07 9.63
CA LEU A 240 20.42 3.38 10.65
C LEU A 240 19.57 2.15 11.05
N ASN A 241 19.99 0.93 10.69
CA ASN A 241 19.35 -0.35 11.03
C ASN A 241 17.93 -0.53 10.46
N VAL A 242 17.66 -0.02 9.26
CA VAL A 242 16.43 -0.38 8.54
C VAL A 242 16.64 -1.70 7.80
N GLN A 243 15.92 -2.75 8.21
CA GLN A 243 16.06 -4.10 7.64
C GLN A 243 15.75 -4.14 6.14
N GLU A 244 14.61 -3.57 5.73
CA GLU A 244 14.14 -3.60 4.33
C GLU A 244 15.11 -2.91 3.36
N ALA A 245 15.91 -1.95 3.85
CA ALA A 245 16.87 -1.22 3.02
C ALA A 245 17.92 -2.12 2.37
N TYR A 246 18.22 -3.29 2.95
CA TYR A 246 19.08 -4.29 2.31
C TYR A 246 18.45 -4.87 1.03
N LEU A 247 17.16 -5.21 1.08
CA LEU A 247 16.43 -5.75 -0.08
C LEU A 247 16.26 -4.67 -1.14
N SER A 248 15.90 -3.45 -0.76
CA SER A 248 15.84 -2.31 -1.69
C SER A 248 17.20 -2.01 -2.33
N SER A 249 18.30 -2.09 -1.57
CA SER A 249 19.66 -1.90 -2.10
C SER A 249 20.07 -3.02 -3.05
N ALA A 250 19.76 -4.28 -2.73
CA ALA A 250 19.97 -5.40 -3.64
C ALA A 250 19.17 -5.20 -4.95
N ASN A 251 17.90 -4.78 -4.86
CA ASN A 251 17.07 -4.47 -6.01
C ASN A 251 17.64 -3.34 -6.88
N ASN A 252 18.17 -2.30 -6.23
CA ASN A 252 18.84 -1.19 -6.90
C ASN A 252 20.06 -1.67 -7.69
N TYR A 253 20.90 -2.52 -7.09
CA TYR A 253 22.05 -3.10 -7.79
C TYR A 253 21.67 -4.02 -8.94
N ILE A 254 20.58 -4.80 -8.83
CA ILE A 254 20.06 -5.60 -9.95
C ILE A 254 19.69 -4.68 -11.13
N SER A 255 18.99 -3.58 -10.84
CA SER A 255 18.55 -2.60 -11.84
C SER A 255 19.73 -1.89 -12.53
N MET A 256 20.88 -1.81 -11.87
CA MET A 256 22.14 -1.28 -12.42
C MET A 256 23.01 -2.35 -13.10
N GLU A 257 22.51 -3.58 -13.26
CA GLU A 257 23.25 -4.74 -13.76
C GLU A 257 24.47 -5.12 -12.91
N GLN A 258 24.54 -4.66 -11.65
CA GLN A 258 25.63 -4.92 -10.71
C GLN A 258 25.37 -6.17 -9.88
N LYS A 259 25.20 -7.31 -10.55
CA LYS A 259 24.84 -8.60 -9.93
C LYS A 259 25.73 -9.00 -8.75
N LYS A 260 27.04 -8.76 -8.83
CA LYS A 260 27.98 -9.06 -7.73
C LYS A 260 27.67 -8.25 -6.46
N ASN A 261 27.32 -6.98 -6.62
CA ASN A 261 27.00 -6.08 -5.50
C ASN A 261 25.63 -6.44 -4.90
N ALA A 262 24.65 -6.81 -5.73
CA ALA A 262 23.37 -7.32 -5.25
C ALA A 262 23.55 -8.58 -4.37
N ILE A 263 24.32 -9.57 -4.85
CA ILE A 263 24.60 -10.80 -4.11
C ILE A 263 25.36 -10.50 -2.80
N GLN A 264 26.36 -9.62 -2.83
CA GLN A 264 27.08 -9.25 -1.62
C GLN A 264 26.17 -8.56 -0.60
N THR A 265 25.25 -7.71 -1.06
CA THR A 265 24.26 -7.05 -0.21
C THR A 265 23.34 -8.07 0.46
N LEU A 266 22.87 -9.09 -0.27
CA LEU A 266 22.06 -10.18 0.28
C LEU A 266 22.83 -11.09 1.25
N LYS A 267 24.13 -11.31 1.02
CA LYS A 267 24.99 -12.01 1.99
C LYS A 267 25.12 -11.22 3.29
N ASN A 268 25.30 -9.90 3.20
CA ASN A 268 25.34 -9.03 4.37
C ASN A 268 23.98 -9.00 5.10
N TYR A 269 22.88 -9.00 4.35
CA TYR A 269 21.52 -9.11 4.89
C TYR A 269 21.35 -10.38 5.72
N LYS A 270 21.71 -11.55 5.16
CA LYS A 270 21.69 -12.84 5.85
C LYS A 270 22.51 -12.86 7.14
N VAL A 271 23.68 -12.24 7.15
CA VAL A 271 24.53 -12.17 8.34
C VAL A 271 23.88 -11.32 9.44
N LYS A 272 23.27 -10.19 9.05
CA LYS A 272 22.64 -9.25 10.00
C LYS A 272 21.29 -9.77 10.52
N TYR A 273 20.52 -10.46 9.69
CA TYR A 273 19.20 -11.00 9.99
C TYR A 273 19.15 -12.51 9.71
N PRO A 274 19.65 -13.36 10.63
CA PRO A 274 19.70 -14.81 10.42
C PRO A 274 18.32 -15.47 10.25
N SER A 275 17.25 -14.88 10.80
CA SER A 275 15.86 -15.35 10.56
C SER A 275 15.47 -15.30 9.09
N GLU A 276 16.14 -14.47 8.29
CA GLU A 276 15.88 -14.25 6.87
C GLU A 276 16.89 -14.97 5.96
N ALA A 277 17.69 -15.89 6.51
CA ALA A 277 18.74 -16.59 5.77
C ALA A 277 18.18 -17.38 4.56
N GLU A 278 17.06 -18.07 4.73
CA GLU A 278 16.43 -18.84 3.65
C GLU A 278 15.93 -17.94 2.51
N VAL A 279 15.35 -16.78 2.87
CA VAL A 279 14.91 -15.76 1.90
C VAL A 279 16.10 -15.23 1.11
N ALA A 280 17.20 -14.89 1.80
CA ALA A 280 18.41 -14.40 1.17
C ALA A 280 19.04 -15.44 0.23
N ASP A 281 19.15 -16.70 0.67
CA ASP A 281 19.73 -17.78 -0.13
C ASP A 281 18.90 -18.04 -1.39
N ARG A 282 17.57 -18.05 -1.28
CA ARG A 282 16.66 -18.16 -2.43
C ARG A 282 16.88 -17.01 -3.42
N LEU A 283 16.89 -15.76 -2.94
CA LEU A 283 17.09 -14.59 -3.80
C LEU A 283 18.45 -14.64 -4.51
N ILE A 284 19.53 -15.02 -3.81
CA ILE A 284 20.85 -15.19 -4.40
C ILE A 284 20.81 -16.24 -5.52
N GLN A 285 20.22 -17.41 -5.27
CA GLN A 285 20.10 -18.47 -6.27
C GLN A 285 19.33 -18.02 -7.52
N GLU A 286 18.22 -17.31 -7.34
CA GLU A 286 17.36 -16.85 -8.43
C GLU A 286 18.04 -15.76 -9.27
N ILE A 287 18.77 -14.84 -8.63
CA ILE A 287 19.60 -13.83 -9.32
C ILE A 287 20.72 -14.54 -10.09
N GLU A 288 21.35 -15.56 -9.50
CA GLU A 288 22.45 -16.30 -10.10
C GLU A 288 22.03 -17.10 -11.32
N LYS A 289 20.91 -17.82 -11.22
CA LYS A 289 20.58 -18.93 -12.14
C LYS A 289 19.26 -18.78 -12.88
N GLN A 290 18.33 -17.95 -12.39
CA GLN A 290 16.96 -17.89 -12.89
C GLN A 290 16.58 -16.53 -13.49
N GLY A 291 17.56 -15.63 -13.66
CA GLY A 291 17.33 -14.34 -14.31
C GLY A 291 16.43 -13.40 -13.51
N ARG A 292 16.44 -13.49 -12.17
CA ARG A 292 15.67 -12.57 -11.32
C ARG A 292 16.11 -11.12 -11.57
N TYR A 293 15.16 -10.25 -11.91
CA TYR A 293 15.40 -8.83 -12.22
C TYR A 293 14.83 -7.88 -11.17
N ASN A 294 14.03 -8.38 -10.23
CA ASN A 294 13.49 -7.61 -9.10
C ASN A 294 13.36 -8.51 -7.86
N VAL A 295 13.74 -8.05 -6.67
CA VAL A 295 13.66 -8.86 -5.43
C VAL A 295 12.21 -9.08 -4.96
N TRP A 296 11.30 -8.21 -5.36
CA TRP A 296 9.86 -8.25 -5.08
C TRP A 296 9.07 -9.04 -6.11
N GLN A 297 9.70 -9.49 -7.21
CA GLN A 297 8.97 -10.26 -8.22
C GLN A 297 8.55 -11.63 -7.67
N ILE A 298 7.32 -12.03 -8.03
CA ILE A 298 6.83 -13.38 -7.81
C ILE A 298 7.37 -14.25 -8.95
N MET A 299 8.23 -15.20 -8.61
CA MET A 299 8.68 -16.23 -9.55
C MET A 299 7.55 -17.24 -9.75
N LYS A 300 6.91 -17.24 -10.92
CA LYS A 300 6.01 -18.34 -11.28
C LYS A 300 6.87 -19.56 -11.58
N ASN A 301 6.63 -20.68 -10.90
CA ASN A 301 7.28 -21.94 -11.24
C ASN A 301 6.83 -22.34 -12.67
N PRO A 302 7.76 -22.48 -13.65
CA PRO A 302 7.39 -22.91 -14.99
C PRO A 302 6.64 -24.24 -15.01
N ALA A 303 6.83 -25.10 -14.00
CA ALA A 303 6.16 -26.39 -13.86
C ALA A 303 4.69 -26.31 -13.40
N GLN A 304 4.20 -25.13 -12.99
CA GLN A 304 2.81 -24.90 -12.58
C GLN A 304 2.03 -24.04 -13.58
N ALA A 305 2.63 -23.72 -14.73
CA ALA A 305 1.94 -23.11 -15.86
C ALA A 305 1.43 -24.21 -16.80
N GLN A 306 0.44 -24.98 -16.35
CA GLN A 306 -0.39 -25.85 -17.17
C GLN A 306 -1.86 -25.68 -16.79
#